data_AF-A0A915AMR3-F1
#
_entry.id   AF-A0A915AMR3-F1
#
_cell.length_a   1.000
_cell.length_b   1.000
_cell.length_c   1.000
_cell.angle_alpha   90.00
_cell.angle_beta   90.00
_cell.angle_gamma   90.00
#
_symmetry.space_group_name_H-M   'P 1'
#
loop_
_entity.id
_entity.type
_entity.pdbx_description
1 polymer ?
#
loop_
_entity_poly.entity_id
_entity_poly.type
_entity_poly.pdbx_seq_one_letter_code
_entity_poly.pdbx_strand_id
1 'polypeptide(L)'
;IFTKQLIVSSVMFAGPPPGSEFAWESTSSTYHIADEDDTQYGRPVVGHSMIQYEGSLIVWGGYSQYEDEEVHYRATDQIYVLPAGMMTQSSLIKWIIYDISNMGAPPPTSGACAVLLHHFMVIFGGYVRHATGQLQQQGHTSKLFMLDLKRGSWRTIGRREGELIPTPRDKTTGWTHQQRCYFFGGYGPSIFDMDNPSLYLRRRWRISCR
;
A
#
# COMPACT_ATOMS: atom_id res chain seq x y z
N ILE A 1 34.16 10.70 25.55
CA ILE A 1 33.91 9.40 24.89
C ILE A 1 32.48 9.02 25.24
N PHE A 2 31.50 9.56 24.53
CA PHE A 2 30.10 9.14 24.66
C PHE A 2 29.78 8.34 23.40
N THR A 3 29.77 7.02 23.55
CA THR A 3 29.31 6.10 22.52
C THR A 3 27.83 6.39 22.25
N LYS A 4 27.53 7.00 21.10
CA LYS A 4 26.18 7.00 20.52
C LYS A 4 25.84 5.54 20.26
N GLN A 5 25.08 4.95 21.18
CA GLN A 5 24.58 3.60 21.00
C GLN A 5 23.46 3.71 19.96
N LEU A 6 23.77 3.36 18.70
CA LEU A 6 22.76 3.14 17.67
C LEU A 6 21.80 2.08 18.22
N ILE A 7 20.63 2.51 18.69
CA ILE A 7 19.51 1.60 18.85
C ILE A 7 19.04 1.33 17.42
N VAL A 8 19.55 0.24 16.85
CA VAL A 8 18.98 -0.34 15.63
C VAL A 8 17.56 -0.75 15.99
N SER A 9 16.60 0.10 15.64
CA SER A 9 15.19 -0.25 15.63
C SER A 9 15.06 -1.56 14.84
N SER A 10 14.68 -2.65 15.50
CA SER A 10 14.48 -3.97 14.88
C SER A 10 13.23 -4.02 14.00
N VAL A 11 12.59 -2.87 13.74
CA VAL A 11 11.34 -2.76 12.98
C VAL A 11 11.56 -1.75 11.86
N MET A 12 11.62 -2.27 10.64
CA MET A 12 11.99 -1.55 9.41
C MET A 12 11.22 -0.24 9.18
N PHE A 13 9.96 -0.14 9.62
CA PHE A 13 9.10 1.05 9.40
C PHE A 13 8.61 1.73 10.69
N ALA A 14 9.08 1.28 11.86
CA ALA A 14 8.76 1.96 13.11
C ALA A 14 9.57 3.26 13.19
N GLY A 15 8.91 4.36 13.50
CA GLY A 15 9.61 5.58 13.90
C GLY A 15 10.49 5.32 15.13
N PRO A 16 11.44 6.23 15.45
CA PRO A 16 12.21 6.11 16.68
C PRO A 16 11.25 6.11 17.89
N PRO A 17 11.54 5.33 18.96
CA PRO A 17 10.75 5.36 20.19
C PRO A 17 10.64 6.78 20.76
N PRO A 18 9.54 7.14 21.45
CA PRO A 18 9.40 8.45 22.08
C PRO A 18 10.60 8.81 22.98
N GLY A 19 11.20 9.98 22.77
CA GLY A 19 12.34 10.48 23.55
C GLY A 19 13.73 10.02 23.09
N SER A 20 13.83 9.34 21.93
CA SER A 20 15.12 8.91 21.37
C SER A 20 15.81 10.06 20.61
N GLU A 21 17.08 10.35 20.92
CA GLU A 21 17.94 11.13 20.04
C GLU A 21 18.46 10.22 18.92
N PHE A 22 17.82 10.25 17.74
CA PHE A 22 18.25 9.44 16.59
C PHE A 22 18.59 10.32 15.39
N ALA A 23 19.72 10.03 14.75
CA ALA A 23 20.09 10.59 13.46
C ALA A 23 20.15 9.45 12.44
N TRP A 24 19.24 9.45 11.46
CA TRP A 24 19.31 8.54 10.33
C TRP A 24 20.47 8.96 9.41
N GLU A 25 21.23 8.00 8.89
CA GLU A 25 22.16 8.28 7.79
C GLU A 25 21.34 8.65 6.55
N SER A 26 21.82 9.61 5.75
CA SER A 26 21.08 10.15 4.60
C SER A 26 20.69 9.09 3.58
N THR A 27 21.50 8.03 3.46
CA THR A 27 21.31 6.95 2.49
C THR A 27 21.80 5.63 3.05
N SER A 28 21.00 4.58 2.85
CA SER A 28 21.33 3.18 3.09
C SER A 28 21.06 2.37 1.82
N SER A 29 21.55 1.14 1.72
CA SER A 29 21.23 0.24 0.60
C SER A 29 19.75 -0.14 0.52
N THR A 30 18.94 0.19 1.53
CA THR A 30 17.52 -0.21 1.66
C THR A 30 16.56 0.96 1.82
N TYR A 31 17.06 2.18 2.04
CA TYR A 31 16.23 3.37 2.16
C TYR A 31 17.00 4.64 1.81
N HIS A 32 16.26 5.67 1.43
CA HIS A 32 16.76 7.03 1.25
C HIS A 32 15.84 8.04 1.95
N ILE A 33 16.44 9.11 2.45
CA ILE A 33 15.69 10.23 3.02
C ILE A 33 15.48 11.25 1.91
N ALA A 34 14.21 11.61 1.65
CA ALA A 34 13.91 12.65 0.67
C ALA A 34 14.42 14.01 1.16
N ASP A 35 15.18 14.69 0.30
CA ASP A 35 15.55 16.08 0.49
C ASP A 35 14.52 17.02 -0.17
N GLU A 36 14.53 18.30 0.21
CA GLU A 36 13.54 19.29 -0.26
C GLU A 36 13.58 19.48 -1.78
N ASP A 37 14.74 19.29 -2.40
CA ASP A 37 14.95 19.40 -3.85
C ASP A 37 14.62 18.10 -4.61
N ASP A 38 14.22 17.04 -3.91
CA ASP A 38 13.91 15.76 -4.53
C ASP A 38 12.52 15.75 -5.17
N THR A 39 12.49 16.31 -6.39
CA THR A 39 11.30 16.40 -7.23
C THR A 39 10.73 15.05 -7.68
N GLN A 40 11.41 13.92 -7.43
CA GLN A 40 10.89 12.60 -7.77
C GLN A 40 9.91 12.08 -6.70
N TYR A 41 10.22 12.30 -5.43
CA TYR A 41 9.44 11.74 -4.32
C TYR A 41 8.45 12.73 -3.69
N GLY A 42 8.70 14.03 -3.86
CA GLY A 42 7.77 15.11 -3.49
C GLY A 42 6.57 15.28 -4.44
N ARG A 43 6.43 14.41 -5.45
CA ARG A 43 5.37 14.54 -6.48
C ARG A 43 3.97 14.35 -5.86
N PRO A 44 3.03 15.29 -6.11
CA PRO A 44 1.63 15.09 -5.76
C PRO A 44 1.07 13.86 -6.46
N VAL A 45 0.41 12.98 -5.71
CA VAL A 45 -0.21 11.77 -6.27
C VAL A 45 -1.63 11.60 -5.81
N VAL A 46 -2.45 11.01 -6.68
CA VAL A 46 -3.85 10.66 -6.39
C VAL A 46 -4.04 9.15 -6.38
N GLY A 47 -5.05 8.70 -5.64
CA GLY A 47 -5.37 7.27 -5.54
C GLY A 47 -4.32 6.43 -4.81
N HIS A 48 -3.47 7.05 -3.98
CA HIS A 48 -2.57 6.36 -3.06
C HIS A 48 -3.36 5.79 -1.87
N SER A 49 -2.79 4.79 -1.20
CA SER A 49 -3.33 4.22 0.04
C SER A 49 -2.42 4.57 1.21
N MET A 50 -3.00 4.71 2.41
CA MET A 50 -2.26 5.07 3.61
C MET A 50 -2.71 4.24 4.81
N ILE A 51 -1.77 3.89 5.70
CA ILE A 51 -2.04 3.28 7.01
C ILE A 51 -1.16 3.92 8.08
N GLN A 52 -1.59 3.86 9.34
CA GLN A 52 -0.73 4.14 10.48
C GLN A 52 -0.09 2.82 10.96
N TYR A 53 1.20 2.82 11.27
CA TYR A 53 1.88 1.70 11.90
C TYR A 53 3.03 2.20 12.80
N GLU A 54 3.09 1.76 14.05
CA GLU A 54 4.17 2.06 15.01
C GLU A 54 4.55 3.56 15.06
N GLY A 55 3.53 4.43 15.12
CA GLY A 55 3.72 5.89 15.16
C GLY A 55 4.18 6.52 13.84
N SER A 56 4.20 5.77 12.74
CA SER A 56 4.50 6.27 11.41
C SER A 56 3.26 6.25 10.52
N LEU A 57 3.19 7.19 9.59
CA LEU A 57 2.30 7.13 8.45
C LEU A 57 3.02 6.40 7.31
N ILE A 58 2.43 5.32 6.81
CA ILE A 58 2.94 4.53 5.69
C ILE A 58 2.04 4.76 4.48
N VAL A 59 2.64 5.11 3.35
CA VAL A 59 1.95 5.44 2.09
C VAL A 59 2.47 4.54 0.96
N TRP A 60 1.54 4.03 0.15
CA TRP A 60 1.85 3.20 -1.02
C TRP A 60 1.00 3.58 -2.23
N GLY A 61 1.60 3.47 -3.41
CA GLY A 61 0.93 3.57 -4.70
C GLY A 61 0.43 4.98 -5.04
N GLY A 62 -0.55 5.03 -5.93
CA GLY A 62 -1.01 6.27 -6.55
C GLY A 62 -0.24 6.64 -7.80
N TYR A 63 -0.73 7.66 -8.49
CA TYR A 63 -0.13 8.18 -9.71
C TYR A 63 -0.19 9.70 -9.77
N SER A 64 0.65 10.27 -10.61
CA SER A 64 0.62 11.67 -11.03
C SER A 64 0.32 11.75 -12.54
N GLN A 65 -0.32 12.82 -12.97
CA GLN A 65 -0.50 13.13 -14.39
C GLN A 65 0.19 14.46 -14.69
N TYR A 66 0.97 14.50 -15.75
CA TYR A 66 1.72 15.68 -16.18
C TYR A 66 1.10 16.30 -17.44
N GLU A 67 1.76 17.35 -17.95
CA GLU A 67 1.41 18.04 -19.19
C GLU A 67 1.44 17.12 -20.43
N ASP A 68 2.16 16.00 -20.35
CA ASP A 68 2.20 14.95 -21.38
C ASP A 68 0.93 14.09 -21.42
N GLU A 69 -0.04 14.37 -20.54
CA GLU A 69 -1.27 13.60 -20.29
C GLU A 69 -1.03 12.12 -19.87
N GLU A 70 0.23 11.70 -19.72
CA GLU A 70 0.58 10.33 -19.36
C GLU A 70 0.39 10.09 -17.86
N VAL A 71 0.00 8.86 -17.53
CA VAL A 71 -0.20 8.42 -16.16
C VAL A 71 1.11 7.82 -15.64
N HIS A 72 1.72 8.52 -14.69
CA HIS A 72 2.96 8.11 -14.04
C HIS A 72 2.66 7.51 -12.68
N TYR A 73 2.63 6.18 -12.61
CA TYR A 73 2.45 5.46 -11.35
C TYR A 73 3.70 5.55 -10.47
N ARG A 74 3.50 5.59 -9.15
CA ARG A 74 4.60 5.36 -8.21
C ARG A 74 5.16 3.95 -8.36
N ALA A 75 6.45 3.81 -8.09
CA ALA A 75 7.11 2.51 -8.03
C ALA A 75 6.43 1.62 -7.00
N THR A 76 6.13 0.38 -7.37
CA THR A 76 5.30 -0.51 -6.55
C THR A 76 6.07 -1.21 -5.44
N ASP A 77 7.38 -1.22 -5.56
CA ASP A 77 8.36 -1.72 -4.63
C ASP A 77 8.86 -0.66 -3.65
N GLN A 78 8.40 0.59 -3.77
CA GLN A 78 8.72 1.67 -2.83
C GLN A 78 7.62 1.88 -1.78
N ILE A 79 8.06 2.11 -0.54
CA ILE A 79 7.20 2.44 0.60
C ILE A 79 7.62 3.78 1.19
N TYR A 80 6.68 4.72 1.24
CA TYR A 80 6.90 6.07 1.75
C TYR A 80 6.48 6.12 3.21
N VAL A 81 7.40 6.50 4.08
CA VAL A 81 7.20 6.54 5.53
C VAL A 81 7.40 7.96 6.02
N LEU A 82 6.41 8.45 6.76
CA LEU A 82 6.51 9.67 7.54
C LEU A 82 6.47 9.30 9.04
N PRO A 83 7.60 9.32 9.75
CA PRO A 83 7.63 9.01 11.19
C PRO A 83 7.04 10.17 12.00
N ALA A 84 5.99 9.93 12.80
CA ALA A 84 5.43 10.98 13.67
C ALA A 84 6.42 11.41 14.77
N GLY A 85 7.36 10.53 15.16
CA GLY A 85 8.43 10.85 16.12
C GLY A 85 9.38 11.96 15.65
N MET A 86 9.53 12.18 14.33
CA MET A 86 10.29 13.33 13.82
C MET A 86 9.52 14.65 14.02
N MET A 87 8.19 14.61 14.13
CA MET A 87 7.37 15.83 14.29
C MET A 87 7.45 16.42 15.70
N THR A 88 7.89 15.67 16.71
CA THR A 88 7.86 16.14 18.10
C THR A 88 9.07 16.99 18.51
N GLN A 89 10.16 16.96 17.73
CA GLN A 89 11.42 17.66 18.07
C GLN A 89 12.14 18.29 16.87
N SER A 90 11.71 18.04 15.63
CA SER A 90 12.25 18.66 14.42
C SER A 90 11.22 19.59 13.79
N SER A 91 11.65 20.78 13.38
CA SER A 91 10.83 21.68 12.54
C SER A 91 10.79 21.24 11.07
N LEU A 92 11.57 20.22 10.70
CA LEU A 92 11.66 19.67 9.35
C LEU A 92 11.02 18.29 9.30
N ILE A 93 10.01 18.17 8.43
CA ILE A 93 9.32 16.93 8.09
C ILE A 93 10.05 16.32 6.89
N LYS A 94 10.67 15.14 7.06
CA LYS A 94 11.31 14.40 5.97
C LYS A 94 10.62 13.06 5.74
N TRP A 95 10.43 12.71 4.46
CA TRP A 95 9.97 11.39 4.05
C TRP A 95 11.16 10.42 4.02
N ILE A 96 10.95 9.21 4.52
CA ILE A 96 11.88 8.09 4.36
C ILE A 96 11.27 7.13 3.36
N ILE A 97 12.01 6.79 2.32
CA ILE A 97 11.52 5.92 1.25
C ILE A 97 12.32 4.64 1.28
N TYR A 98 11.62 3.54 1.49
CA TYR A 98 12.21 2.21 1.55
C TYR A 98 12.03 1.51 0.22
N ASP A 99 13.13 0.96 -0.30
CA ASP A 99 13.13 0.09 -1.48
C ASP A 99 12.98 -1.35 -1.01
N ILE A 100 11.82 -1.94 -1.28
CA ILE A 100 11.50 -3.32 -0.94
C ILE A 100 11.86 -4.20 -2.14
N SER A 101 12.27 -5.44 -1.91
CA SER A 101 12.45 -6.37 -3.03
C SER A 101 11.18 -6.43 -3.87
N ASN A 102 11.30 -6.18 -5.18
CA ASN A 102 10.19 -6.20 -6.12
C ASN A 102 9.54 -7.60 -6.28
N MET A 103 10.14 -8.65 -5.70
CA MET A 103 9.60 -10.00 -5.74
C MET A 103 8.24 -10.06 -5.03
N GLY A 104 7.18 -10.20 -5.83
CA GLY A 104 5.81 -10.33 -5.34
C GLY A 104 5.11 -9.01 -5.03
N ALA A 105 5.72 -7.87 -5.35
CA ALA A 105 5.08 -6.55 -5.21
C ALA A 105 3.80 -6.46 -6.07
N PRO A 106 2.78 -5.69 -5.63
CA PRO A 106 1.57 -5.50 -6.41
C PRO A 106 1.89 -4.81 -7.75
N PRO A 107 1.08 -5.01 -8.80
CA PRO A 107 1.15 -4.17 -9.98
C PRO A 107 0.75 -2.72 -9.64
N PRO A 108 1.19 -1.73 -10.43
CA PRO A 108 0.84 -0.34 -10.17
C PRO A 108 -0.66 -0.15 -10.35
N THR A 109 -1.32 0.33 -9.30
CA THR A 109 -2.77 0.56 -9.28
C THR A 109 -3.09 1.90 -8.64
N SER A 110 -4.24 2.48 -8.99
CA SER A 110 -4.80 3.65 -8.34
C SER A 110 -6.09 3.29 -7.61
N GLY A 111 -6.36 3.94 -6.48
CA GLY A 111 -7.56 3.69 -5.70
C GLY A 111 -7.60 2.31 -5.04
N ALA A 112 -6.45 1.67 -4.85
CA ALA A 112 -6.38 0.50 -3.98
C ALA A 112 -6.70 0.91 -2.53
N CYS A 113 -7.16 -0.05 -1.72
CA CYS A 113 -7.39 0.16 -0.29
C CYS A 113 -6.33 -0.58 0.51
N ALA A 114 -5.67 0.12 1.44
CA ALA A 114 -4.76 -0.48 2.40
C ALA A 114 -5.37 -0.53 3.79
N VAL A 115 -5.17 -1.63 4.51
CA VAL A 115 -5.55 -1.79 5.91
C VAL A 115 -4.42 -2.44 6.70
N LEU A 116 -4.28 -2.08 7.98
CA LEU A 116 -3.30 -2.71 8.87
C LEU A 116 -3.92 -3.93 9.57
N LEU A 117 -3.31 -5.10 9.38
CA LEU A 117 -3.60 -6.33 10.11
C LEU A 117 -2.36 -6.79 10.88
N HIS A 118 -2.33 -6.57 12.20
CA HIS A 118 -1.14 -6.78 13.03
C HIS A 118 0.06 -5.94 12.54
N HIS A 119 1.05 -6.58 11.91
CA HIS A 119 2.23 -5.94 11.31
C HIS A 119 2.24 -6.12 9.79
N PHE A 120 1.06 -6.38 9.20
CA PHE A 120 0.89 -6.56 7.78
C PHE A 120 0.07 -5.41 7.20
N MET A 121 0.62 -4.74 6.18
CA MET A 121 -0.16 -3.88 5.31
C MET A 121 -0.84 -4.76 4.26
N VAL A 122 -2.16 -4.87 4.33
CA VAL A 122 -2.96 -5.63 3.36
C VAL A 122 -3.50 -4.65 2.33
N ILE A 123 -3.24 -4.89 1.05
CA ILE A 123 -3.70 -4.07 -0.07
C ILE A 123 -4.73 -4.85 -0.87
N PHE A 124 -5.88 -4.23 -1.08
CA PHE A 124 -6.98 -4.78 -1.87
C PHE A 124 -7.32 -3.88 -3.04
N GLY A 125 -7.49 -4.52 -4.20
CA GLY A 125 -8.12 -3.88 -5.35
C GLY A 125 -7.26 -2.82 -6.00
N GLY A 126 -7.93 -1.83 -6.58
CA GLY A 126 -7.35 -0.77 -7.38
C GLY A 126 -7.64 -0.92 -8.87
N TYR A 127 -7.36 0.15 -9.59
CA TYR A 127 -7.55 0.29 -11.02
C TYR A 127 -6.22 0.52 -11.73
N VAL A 128 -5.95 -0.27 -12.75
CA VAL A 128 -4.81 -0.07 -13.64
C VAL A 128 -5.28 0.75 -14.84
N ARG A 129 -4.73 1.96 -14.99
CA ARG A 129 -4.79 2.75 -16.22
C ARG A 129 -3.61 2.31 -17.08
N HIS A 130 -3.83 2.26 -18.39
CA HIS A 130 -2.81 1.83 -19.35
C HIS A 130 -1.54 2.69 -19.17
N ALA A 131 -0.44 2.07 -18.76
CA ALA A 131 0.89 2.65 -18.88
C ALA A 131 1.40 2.35 -20.30
N THR A 132 2.00 3.32 -20.95
CA THR A 132 2.47 3.25 -22.34
C THR A 132 3.34 2.01 -22.60
N GLY A 133 3.18 1.39 -23.78
CA GLY A 133 4.16 0.44 -24.33
C GLY A 133 4.03 -1.06 -24.01
N GLN A 134 2.84 -1.68 -24.21
CA GLN A 134 2.61 -3.13 -24.45
C GLN A 134 1.90 -3.98 -23.36
N LEU A 135 1.26 -3.42 -22.34
CA LEU A 135 0.43 -4.22 -21.41
C LEU A 135 -1.06 -3.82 -21.46
N GLN A 136 -1.83 -4.61 -22.23
CA GLN A 136 -3.29 -4.50 -22.44
C GLN A 136 -4.13 -4.90 -21.20
N GLN A 137 -3.79 -4.47 -19.99
CA GLN A 137 -4.55 -4.86 -18.78
C GLN A 137 -5.05 -3.61 -18.07
N GLN A 138 -5.97 -2.89 -18.72
CA GLN A 138 -6.78 -1.86 -18.06
C GLN A 138 -7.92 -2.53 -17.30
N GLY A 139 -8.11 -2.17 -16.03
CA GLY A 139 -9.25 -2.68 -15.27
C GLY A 139 -9.08 -2.69 -13.76
N HIS A 140 -10.16 -3.13 -13.11
CA HIS A 140 -10.21 -3.33 -11.67
C HIS A 140 -9.62 -4.70 -11.32
N THR A 141 -8.95 -4.82 -10.19
CA THR A 141 -8.42 -6.11 -9.70
C THR A 141 -9.16 -6.59 -8.46
N SER A 142 -9.29 -7.91 -8.31
CA SER A 142 -9.76 -8.59 -7.09
C SER A 142 -8.60 -9.13 -6.23
N LYS A 143 -7.35 -8.88 -6.64
CA LYS A 143 -6.16 -9.40 -5.97
C LYS A 143 -5.96 -8.74 -4.60
N LEU A 144 -5.42 -9.54 -3.70
CA LEU A 144 -5.01 -9.15 -2.36
C LEU A 144 -3.50 -9.32 -2.25
N PHE A 145 -2.82 -8.29 -1.79
CA PHE A 145 -1.38 -8.30 -1.53
C PHE A 145 -1.13 -7.98 -0.07
N MET A 146 0.01 -8.41 0.43
CA MET A 146 0.36 -8.22 1.82
C MET A 146 1.85 -7.95 1.94
N LEU A 147 2.19 -6.82 2.57
CA LEU A 147 3.55 -6.47 2.94
C LEU A 147 3.77 -6.78 4.41
N ASP A 148 4.79 -7.58 4.70
CA ASP A 148 5.32 -7.75 6.06
C ASP A 148 6.13 -6.52 6.47
N LEU A 149 5.58 -5.72 7.38
CA LEU A 149 6.21 -4.48 7.87
C LEU A 149 7.39 -4.74 8.84
N LYS A 150 7.63 -5.99 9.23
CA LYS A 150 8.83 -6.33 10.00
C LYS A 150 9.96 -6.80 9.09
N ARG A 151 9.62 -7.54 8.03
CA ARG A 151 10.59 -8.18 7.14
C ARG A 151 10.88 -7.40 5.86
N GLY A 152 10.00 -6.48 5.46
CA GLY A 152 10.10 -5.80 4.16
C GLY A 152 9.95 -6.81 3.03
N SER A 153 8.86 -7.58 3.01
CA SER A 153 8.63 -8.57 1.96
C SER A 153 7.17 -8.66 1.57
N TRP A 154 6.94 -8.69 0.26
CA TRP A 154 5.62 -8.82 -0.32
C TRP A 154 5.21 -10.29 -0.46
N ARG A 155 3.91 -10.55 -0.35
CA ARG A 155 3.30 -11.79 -0.83
C ARG A 155 1.92 -11.52 -1.42
N THR A 156 1.58 -12.26 -2.47
CA THR A 156 0.21 -12.31 -2.99
C THR A 156 -0.61 -13.28 -2.15
N ILE A 157 -1.80 -12.87 -1.74
CA ILE A 157 -2.74 -13.75 -1.03
C ILE A 157 -3.54 -14.52 -2.08
N GLY A 158 -3.26 -15.83 -2.17
CA GLY A 158 -3.96 -16.74 -3.05
C GLY A 158 -5.37 -17.07 -2.55
N ARG A 159 -6.24 -17.44 -3.50
CA ARG A 159 -7.56 -18.00 -3.22
C ARG A 159 -7.44 -19.46 -2.79
N ARG A 160 -8.20 -19.89 -1.77
CA ARG A 160 -8.37 -21.32 -1.48
C ARG A 160 -9.48 -21.93 -2.34
N GLU A 161 -9.35 -23.20 -2.66
CA GLU A 161 -10.36 -23.90 -3.45
C GLU A 161 -11.75 -23.83 -2.78
N GLY A 162 -12.79 -23.53 -3.57
CA GLY A 162 -14.16 -23.41 -3.07
C GLY A 162 -14.50 -22.09 -2.34
N GLU A 163 -13.52 -21.22 -2.08
CA GLU A 163 -13.78 -19.89 -1.51
C GLU A 163 -14.20 -18.89 -2.59
N LEU A 164 -15.12 -18.00 -2.20
CA LEU A 164 -15.44 -16.82 -3.00
C LEU A 164 -14.32 -15.79 -2.85
N ILE A 165 -14.08 -15.02 -3.91
CA ILE A 165 -13.19 -13.86 -3.85
C ILE A 165 -14.01 -12.57 -3.87
N PRO A 166 -13.49 -11.48 -3.28
CA PRO A 166 -14.08 -10.16 -3.49
C PRO A 166 -14.16 -9.85 -4.98
N THR A 167 -15.23 -9.20 -5.39
CA THR A 167 -15.33 -8.65 -6.75
C THR A 167 -14.20 -7.64 -7.00
N PRO A 168 -13.68 -7.50 -8.23
CA PRO A 168 -12.70 -6.47 -8.54
C PRO A 168 -13.23 -5.07 -8.24
N ARG A 169 -12.51 -4.28 -7.45
CA ARG A 169 -12.94 -2.94 -7.02
C ARG A 169 -11.78 -1.96 -6.91
N ASP A 170 -12.04 -0.67 -7.14
CA ASP A 170 -11.20 0.45 -6.67
C ASP A 170 -12.03 1.37 -5.75
N LYS A 171 -11.37 2.31 -5.07
CA LYS A 171 -11.98 3.31 -4.16
C LYS A 171 -12.87 2.66 -3.09
N THR A 172 -12.42 1.51 -2.59
CA THR A 172 -13.11 0.80 -1.50
C THR A 172 -12.75 1.42 -0.16
N THR A 173 -13.64 1.24 0.82
CA THR A 173 -13.34 1.51 2.23
C THR A 173 -12.97 0.20 2.90
N GLY A 174 -11.91 0.19 3.71
CA GLY A 174 -11.48 -0.99 4.42
C GLY A 174 -11.20 -0.72 5.89
N TRP A 175 -11.37 -1.74 6.72
CA TRP A 175 -11.00 -1.73 8.13
C TRP A 175 -10.62 -3.12 8.61
N THR A 176 -9.97 -3.21 9.77
CA THR A 176 -9.71 -4.47 10.45
C THR A 176 -10.47 -4.56 11.76
N HIS A 177 -10.99 -5.75 12.07
CA HIS A 177 -11.68 -6.03 13.33
C HIS A 177 -11.55 -7.52 13.65
N GLN A 178 -11.19 -7.86 14.90
CA GLN A 178 -11.04 -9.24 15.37
C GLN A 178 -10.17 -10.11 14.43
N GLN A 179 -8.99 -9.60 14.07
CA GLN A 179 -8.03 -10.29 13.19
C GLN A 179 -8.57 -10.59 11.77
N ARG A 180 -9.56 -9.83 11.31
CA ARG A 180 -10.12 -9.94 9.96
C ARG A 180 -10.07 -8.59 9.25
N CYS A 181 -9.88 -8.63 7.94
CA CYS A 181 -10.00 -7.48 7.07
C CYS A 181 -11.41 -7.43 6.45
N TYR A 182 -11.98 -6.24 6.39
CA TYR A 182 -13.26 -5.97 5.77
C TYR A 182 -13.04 -4.90 4.70
N PHE A 183 -13.67 -5.09 3.54
CA PHE A 183 -13.67 -4.14 2.44
C PHE A 183 -15.11 -3.94 1.99
N PHE A 184 -15.53 -2.70 1.83
CA PHE A 184 -16.90 -2.33 1.50
C PHE A 184 -16.94 -1.30 0.36
N GLY A 185 -17.97 -1.44 -0.49
CA GLY A 185 -18.23 -0.54 -1.60
C GLY A 185 -17.20 -0.64 -2.72
N GLY A 186 -16.81 0.53 -3.24
CA GLY A 186 -15.91 0.70 -4.38
C GLY A 186 -16.59 0.59 -5.75
N TYR A 187 -15.90 1.09 -6.77
CA TYR A 187 -16.33 1.00 -8.16
C TYR A 187 -15.73 -0.24 -8.83
N GLY A 188 -16.46 -0.83 -9.75
CA GLY A 188 -16.02 -2.03 -10.46
C GLY A 188 -17.14 -2.65 -11.29
N PRO A 189 -16.83 -3.73 -12.02
CA PRO A 189 -17.82 -4.41 -12.85
C PRO A 189 -18.97 -4.98 -12.02
N SER A 190 -20.15 -5.03 -12.65
CA SER A 190 -21.28 -5.83 -12.16
C SER A 190 -20.89 -7.29 -12.14
N ILE A 191 -21.35 -8.04 -11.13
CA ILE A 191 -21.06 -9.48 -11.02
C ILE A 191 -21.57 -10.27 -12.23
N PHE A 192 -22.63 -9.79 -12.86
CA PHE A 192 -23.24 -10.44 -14.02
C PHE A 192 -22.46 -10.21 -15.33
N ASP A 193 -21.59 -9.18 -15.36
CA ASP A 193 -20.77 -8.82 -16.52
C ASP A 193 -19.35 -9.40 -16.43
N MET A 194 -19.03 -10.09 -15.33
CA MET A 194 -17.70 -10.67 -15.11
C MET A 194 -17.58 -12.08 -15.65
N ASP A 195 -16.38 -12.43 -16.09
CA ASP A 195 -16.01 -13.82 -16.36
C ASP A 195 -16.18 -14.68 -15.12
N ASN A 196 -16.84 -15.83 -15.28
CA ASN A 196 -17.10 -16.80 -14.23
C ASN A 196 -17.74 -16.18 -12.95
N PRO A 197 -19.01 -15.72 -13.00
CA PRO A 197 -19.70 -15.09 -11.85
C PRO A 197 -19.74 -15.95 -10.59
N SER A 198 -19.64 -17.28 -10.71
CA SER A 198 -19.57 -18.22 -9.58
C SER A 198 -18.34 -18.05 -8.70
N LEU A 199 -17.29 -17.36 -9.15
CA LEU A 199 -16.14 -16.99 -8.32
C LEU A 199 -16.49 -15.97 -7.23
N TYR A 200 -17.53 -15.17 -7.46
CA TYR A 200 -17.87 -14.01 -6.65
C TYR A 200 -19.19 -14.18 -5.91
N LEU A 201 -20.11 -14.97 -6.46
CA LEU A 201 -21.45 -15.15 -5.89
C LEU A 201 -21.90 -16.60 -5.95
N ARG A 202 -22.29 -17.14 -4.79
CA ARG A 202 -23.00 -18.43 -4.72
C ARG A 202 -24.45 -18.21 -5.14
N ARG A 203 -24.90 -18.87 -6.20
CA ARG A 203 -26.30 -18.84 -6.71
C ARG A 203 -27.36 -19.43 -5.74
N ARG A 204 -27.03 -19.66 -4.46
CA ARG A 204 -27.81 -20.52 -3.55
C ARG A 204 -28.72 -19.82 -2.54
N TRP A 205 -28.88 -18.50 -2.60
CA TRP A 205 -29.86 -17.80 -1.76
C TRP A 205 -30.98 -17.25 -2.62
N ARG A 206 -32.01 -18.08 -2.88
CA ARG A 206 -33.35 -17.54 -3.10
C ARG A 206 -33.78 -16.96 -1.77
N ILE A 207 -33.80 -15.64 -1.65
CA ILE A 207 -34.60 -14.99 -0.61
C ILE A 207 -36.05 -15.34 -0.96
N SER A 208 -36.61 -16.37 -0.33
CA SER A 208 -38.06 -16.52 -0.34
C SER A 208 -38.58 -15.49 0.63
N CYS A 209 -39.02 -14.34 0.12
CA CYS A 209 -39.97 -13.54 0.88
C CYS A 209 -41.23 -14.40 1.02
N ARG A 210 -41.56 -14.79 2.25
CA ARG A 210 -42.95 -15.08 2.62
C ARG A 210 -43.60 -13.78 3.03
#